data_AF-A0A0N8PZG2-F1
#
_entry.id   AF-A0A0N8PZG2-F1
#
_cell.length_a   1.000
_cell.length_b   1.000
_cell.length_c   1.000
_cell.angle_alpha   90.00
_cell.angle_beta   90.00
_cell.angle_gamma   90.00
#
_symmetry.space_group_name_H-M   'P 1'
#
loop_
_entity.id
_entity.type
_entity.pdbx_description
1 polymer ?
#
loop_
_entity_poly.entity_id
_entity_poly.type
_entity_poly.pdbx_seq_one_letter_code
_entity_poly.pdbx_strand_id
1 'polypeptide(L)'
;MLASSYRSFMDQRSRDPRRSKPKDRFFAVLKQKTLFLYEGEEQAECWAAIDVAAHDVVIYPEGNVDGELYVKRTAIELKPR
;
A
#
# COMPACT_ATOMS: atom_id res chain seq x y z
N MET A 1 -21.16 -18.81 15.48
CA MET A 1 -21.03 -18.25 14.12
C MET A 1 -20.61 -16.78 14.21
N LEU A 2 -19.31 -16.48 14.33
CA LEU A 2 -18.79 -15.11 14.51
C LEU A 2 -17.69 -14.76 13.49
N ALA A 3 -17.75 -15.32 12.26
CA ALA A 3 -16.77 -15.06 11.21
C ALA A 3 -17.33 -14.25 10.02
N SER A 4 -18.64 -13.97 9.99
CA SER A 4 -19.33 -13.37 8.83
C SER A 4 -19.30 -11.82 8.85
N SER A 5 -19.13 -11.19 10.01
CA SER A 5 -19.17 -9.73 10.15
C SER A 5 -17.87 -9.03 9.74
N TYR A 6 -16.71 -9.61 10.02
CA TYR A 6 -15.41 -9.01 9.67
C TYR A 6 -15.19 -8.95 8.16
N ARG A 7 -15.61 -10.01 7.45
CA ARG A 7 -15.51 -10.08 5.98
C ARG A 7 -16.42 -9.06 5.32
N SER A 8 -17.67 -8.94 5.79
CA SER A 8 -18.65 -7.94 5.31
C SER A 8 -18.21 -6.49 5.58
N PHE A 9 -17.58 -6.24 6.74
CA PHE A 9 -17.05 -4.92 7.08
C PHE A 9 -15.83 -4.51 6.23
N MET A 10 -14.96 -5.46 5.90
CA MET A 10 -13.85 -5.24 4.97
C MET A 10 -14.35 -5.04 3.53
N ASP A 11 -15.41 -5.75 3.14
CA ASP A 11 -15.98 -5.69 1.79
C ASP A 11 -16.73 -4.38 1.52
N GLN A 12 -17.46 -3.84 2.52
CA GLN A 12 -18.12 -2.53 2.42
C GLN A 12 -17.14 -1.35 2.27
N ARG A 13 -15.92 -1.46 2.81
CA ARG A 13 -14.87 -0.45 2.63
C ARG A 13 -14.32 -0.40 1.20
N SER A 14 -14.59 -1.40 0.36
CA SER A 14 -14.05 -1.50 -1.00
C SER A 14 -14.90 -0.81 -2.09
N ARG A 15 -16.09 -0.28 -1.75
CA ARG A 15 -17.08 0.21 -2.71
C ARG A 15 -17.19 1.74 -2.84
N ASP A 16 -16.29 2.52 -2.24
CA ASP A 16 -16.24 3.98 -2.48
C ASP A 16 -15.65 4.24 -3.87
N PRO A 17 -16.32 4.98 -4.78
CA PRO A 17 -15.78 5.34 -6.09
C PRO A 17 -14.49 6.18 -6.01
N ARG A 18 -14.22 6.88 -4.89
CA ARG A 18 -12.93 7.53 -4.58
C ARG A 18 -11.85 6.53 -4.12
N ARG A 19 -12.23 5.27 -3.91
CA ARG A 19 -11.38 4.10 -3.65
C ARG A 19 -11.43 3.10 -4.80
N SER A 20 -11.67 3.57 -6.04
CA SER A 20 -11.45 2.75 -7.24
C SER A 20 -10.11 2.04 -7.08
N LYS A 21 -10.09 0.71 -7.17
CA LYS A 21 -8.86 -0.08 -7.04
C LYS A 21 -7.79 0.63 -7.88
N PRO A 22 -6.61 0.93 -7.31
CA PRO A 22 -5.51 1.49 -8.09
C PRO A 22 -5.35 0.67 -9.36
N LYS A 23 -5.20 1.34 -10.50
CA LYS A 23 -5.11 0.67 -11.81
C LYS A 23 -4.06 -0.45 -11.78
N ASP A 24 -2.98 -0.24 -11.04
CA ASP A 24 -1.88 -1.18 -10.88
C ASP A 24 -1.68 -1.51 -9.39
N ARG A 25 -2.12 -2.70 -8.97
CA ARG A 25 -1.88 -3.23 -7.63
C ARG A 25 -0.91 -4.40 -7.72
N PHE A 26 0.16 -4.33 -6.94
CA PHE A 26 1.18 -5.38 -6.86
C PHE A 26 1.23 -6.01 -5.47
N PHE A 27 1.68 -7.25 -5.41
CA PHE A 27 2.20 -7.84 -4.19
C PHE A 27 3.63 -7.33 -3.97
N ALA A 28 3.81 -6.45 -3.00
CA ALA A 28 5.09 -5.78 -2.78
C ALA A 28 5.89 -6.47 -1.66
N VAL A 29 7.15 -6.78 -1.92
CA VAL A 29 8.07 -7.38 -0.94
C VAL A 29 9.32 -6.53 -0.83
N LEU A 30 9.57 -5.98 0.35
CA LEU A 30 10.80 -5.25 0.65
C LEU A 30 11.89 -6.25 1.08
N LYS A 31 12.95 -6.37 0.28
CA LYS A 31 14.16 -7.14 0.62
C LYS A 31 15.33 -6.18 0.73
N GLN A 32 15.88 -6.04 1.93
CA GLN A 32 16.89 -5.01 2.24
C GLN A 32 16.40 -3.61 1.86
N LYS A 33 17.00 -2.98 0.85
CA LYS A 33 16.65 -1.65 0.34
C LYS A 33 15.84 -1.68 -0.97
N THR A 34 15.54 -2.86 -1.49
CA THR A 34 14.86 -3.01 -2.79
C THR A 34 13.43 -3.48 -2.59
N LEU A 35 12.48 -2.71 -3.09
CA LEU A 35 11.05 -3.05 -3.11
C LEU A 35 10.72 -3.78 -4.42
N PHE A 36 10.43 -5.06 -4.32
CA PHE A 36 10.01 -5.88 -5.45
C PHE A 36 8.50 -5.85 -5.59
N LEU A 37 8.00 -5.66 -6.80
CA LEU A 37 6.58 -5.63 -7.15
C LEU A 37 6.26 -6.87 -7.97
N TYR A 38 5.46 -7.78 -7.43
CA TYR A 38 4.99 -8.99 -8.10
C TYR A 38 3.52 -8.86 -8.48
N GLU A 39 3.08 -9.60 -9.49
CA GLU A 39 1.66 -9.64 -9.86
C GLU A 39 0.79 -10.28 -8.76
N GLY A 40 1.33 -11.27 -8.04
CA GLY A 40 0.62 -12.03 -7.02
C GLY A 40 1.50 -12.51 -5.86
N GLU A 41 0.84 -13.08 -4.83
CA GLU A 41 1.49 -13.49 -3.57
C GLU A 41 2.49 -14.64 -3.75
N GLU A 42 2.33 -15.43 -4.82
CA GLU A 42 3.24 -16.52 -5.20
C GLU A 42 4.65 -16.04 -5.57
N GLN A 43 4.84 -14.73 -5.81
CA GLN A 43 6.12 -14.13 -6.21
C GLN A 43 6.74 -14.74 -7.48
N ALA A 44 5.91 -15.32 -8.37
CA ALA A 44 6.37 -15.96 -9.60
C ALA A 44 6.78 -14.93 -10.68
N GLU A 45 5.98 -13.88 -10.85
CA GLU A 45 6.18 -12.86 -11.88
C GLU A 45 6.55 -11.52 -11.26
N CYS A 46 7.84 -11.17 -11.32
CA CYS A 46 8.35 -9.89 -10.85
C CYS A 46 8.19 -8.83 -11.95
N TRP A 47 7.37 -7.82 -11.68
CA TRP A 47 7.10 -6.72 -12.60
C TRP A 47 8.16 -5.62 -12.52
N ALA A 48 8.57 -5.24 -11.29
CA ALA A 48 9.62 -4.24 -11.09
C ALA A 48 10.37 -4.45 -9.77
N ALA A 49 11.58 -3.89 -9.71
CA ALA A 49 12.38 -3.78 -8.50
C ALA A 49 12.85 -2.33 -8.33
N ILE A 50 12.49 -1.71 -7.21
CA ILE A 50 12.74 -0.29 -6.93
C ILE A 50 13.79 -0.19 -5.82
N ASP A 51 14.93 0.47 -6.08
CA ASP A 51 15.88 0.81 -5.02
C ASP A 51 15.32 1.97 -4.19
N VAL A 52 14.74 1.65 -3.03
CA VAL A 52 14.10 2.61 -2.14
C VAL A 52 15.12 3.58 -1.56
N ALA A 53 16.39 3.18 -1.41
CA ALA A 53 17.43 4.06 -0.88
C ALA A 53 17.76 5.24 -1.81
N ALA A 54 17.40 5.14 -3.10
CA ALA A 54 17.54 6.20 -4.08
C ALA A 54 16.38 7.21 -4.06
N HIS A 55 15.39 7.04 -3.17
CA HIS A 55 14.20 7.87 -3.09
C HIS A 55 14.08 8.52 -1.70
N ASP A 56 13.37 9.64 -1.64
CA ASP A 56 12.86 10.18 -0.38
C ASP A 56 11.51 9.55 -0.07
N VAL A 57 11.45 8.88 1.09
CA VAL A 57 10.26 8.15 1.54
C VAL A 57 9.47 9.05 2.47
N VAL A 58 8.24 9.41 2.08
CA VAL A 58 7.36 10.27 2.87
C VAL A 58 6.00 9.61 3.10
N ILE A 59 5.30 10.06 4.14
CA ILE A 59 3.90 9.71 4.35
C ILE A 59 3.05 10.78 3.67
N TYR A 60 2.20 10.36 2.74
CA TYR A 60 1.28 11.23 2.00
C TYR A 60 -0.15 11.15 2.57
N PRO A 61 -0.87 12.29 2.69
CA PRO A 61 -0.35 13.65 2.49
C PRO A 61 0.60 14.06 3.63
N GLU A 62 1.55 14.92 3.32
CA GLU A 62 2.48 15.46 4.32
C GLU A 62 1.77 16.44 5.26
N GLY A 63 2.38 16.70 6.43
CA GLY A 63 1.86 17.66 7.42
C GLY A 63 0.78 17.11 8.36
N ASN A 64 0.53 15.80 8.36
CA ASN A 64 -0.32 15.17 9.37
C ASN A 64 0.31 15.29 10.77
N VAL A 65 -0.53 15.58 11.76
CA VAL A 65 -0.14 15.54 13.18
C VAL A 65 0.08 14.09 13.61
N ASP A 66 0.99 13.83 14.55
CA ASP A 66 1.42 12.46 14.91
C ASP A 66 0.25 11.52 15.26
N GLY A 67 -0.75 12.01 16.01
CA GLY A 67 -1.96 11.25 16.33
C GLY A 67 -2.86 10.92 15.13
N GLU A 68 -2.75 11.67 14.03
CA GLU A 68 -3.52 11.41 12.80
C GLU A 68 -2.88 10.35 11.90
N LEU A 69 -1.56 10.16 11.98
CA LEU A 69 -0.81 9.17 11.20
C LEU A 69 -1.33 7.75 11.44
N TYR A 70 -1.76 7.45 12.66
CA TYR A 70 -2.24 6.12 13.07
C TYR A 70 -3.76 5.94 12.95
N VAL A 71 -4.52 7.04 12.83
CA VAL A 71 -5.98 7.02 12.75
C VAL A 71 -6.47 7.06 11.31
N LYS A 72 -5.76 7.78 10.43
CA LYS A 72 -6.11 7.92 9.01
C LYS A 72 -5.30 6.94 8.16
N ARG A 73 -5.90 6.47 7.06
CA ARG A 73 -5.17 5.70 6.05
C ARG A 73 -4.32 6.66 5.24
N THR A 74 -3.02 6.62 5.44
CA THR A 74 -2.03 7.36 4.67
C THR A 74 -1.37 6.44 3.63
N ALA A 75 -0.74 7.05 2.62
CA ALA A 75 0.08 6.33 1.66
C ALA A 75 1.56 6.55 1.98
N ILE A 76 2.39 5.57 1.62
CA ILE A 76 3.83 5.79 1.51
C ILE A 76 4.09 6.28 0.08
N GLU A 77 4.72 7.43 -0.05
CA GLU A 77 5.12 8.00 -1.34
C GLU A 77 6.65 7.92 -1.47
N LEU A 78 7.12 7.46 -2.63
CA LEU A 78 8.53 7.45 -3.00
C LEU A 78 8.79 8.61 -3.95
N LYS A 79 9.50 9.63 -3.49
CA LYS A 79 9.88 10.79 -4.30
C LYS A 79 11.28 10.60 -4.90
N PRO A 80 11.50 10.97 -6.17
CA PRO A 80 12.85 11.02 -6.73
C PRO A 80 13.74 11.97 -5.92
N ARG A 81 14.99 11.59 -5.70
CA ARG A 81 16.04 12.50 -5.21
C ARG A 81 16.71 13.27 -6.33
#